data_AF-A0A942BPZ8-F1
#
_entry.id   AF-A0A942BPZ8-F1
#
_cell.length_a   1.000
_cell.length_b   1.000
_cell.length_c   1.000
_cell.angle_alpha   90.00
_cell.angle_beta   90.00
_cell.angle_gamma   90.00
#
_symmetry.space_group_name_H-M   'P 1'
#
loop_
_entity.id
_entity.type
_entity.pdbx_description
1 polymer ?
#
loop_
_entity_poly.entity_id
_entity_poly.type
_entity_poly.pdbx_seq_one_letter_code
_entity_poly.pdbx_strand_id
1 'polypeptide(L)'
;MLKTYTIFTSLGLAAAIGCAAPRPVPAPAAQSAAAEGMEMWSQNHPDASRELGEWVKRHPRAAHLFFDWDGAHHDRAKHFVTWTIKHPSQNLEDFALEHSDRWDYLDRIMQDHRPAANEFMNWCRQHHRAAEALMNHPGGLEWAGHHLYQDAWMMKQG
;
A
#
# COMPACT_ATOMS: atom_id res chain seq x y z
N MET A 1 -26.93 -72.77 -2.93
CA MET A 1 -26.13 -72.45 -4.13
C MET A 1 -25.32 -71.17 -3.87
N LEU A 2 -24.23 -71.02 -4.61
CA LEU A 2 -23.04 -70.17 -4.40
C LEU A 2 -23.23 -68.68 -4.01
N LYS A 3 -22.33 -68.25 -3.11
CA LYS A 3 -21.51 -67.01 -3.04
C LYS A 3 -22.01 -65.73 -3.73
N THR A 4 -21.90 -64.59 -3.04
CA THR A 4 -20.94 -63.50 -3.36
C THR A 4 -20.82 -62.53 -2.18
N TYR A 5 -19.58 -62.25 -1.78
CA TYR A 5 -19.13 -61.29 -0.76
C TYR A 5 -18.62 -60.05 -1.50
N THR A 6 -19.06 -58.85 -1.11
CA THR A 6 -18.32 -57.61 -1.38
C THR A 6 -18.48 -56.66 -0.20
N ILE A 7 -17.37 -56.43 0.49
CA ILE A 7 -17.14 -55.41 1.52
C ILE A 7 -16.74 -54.13 0.78
N PHE A 8 -17.23 -52.95 1.19
CA PHE A 8 -16.41 -51.71 1.24
C PHE A 8 -17.09 -50.64 2.10
N THR A 9 -16.57 -50.56 3.34
CA THR A 9 -16.23 -49.39 4.15
C THR A 9 -16.60 -48.00 3.61
N SER A 10 -17.31 -47.18 4.40
CA SER A 10 -16.70 -46.00 5.06
C SER A 10 -17.68 -45.22 5.93
N LEU A 11 -17.30 -45.20 7.20
CA LEU A 11 -17.63 -44.29 8.30
C LEU A 11 -18.00 -42.87 7.85
N GLY A 12 -19.19 -42.41 8.24
CA GLY A 12 -19.51 -40.99 8.29
C GLY A 12 -18.85 -40.34 9.50
N LEU A 13 -18.16 -39.22 9.29
CA LEU A 13 -17.77 -38.30 10.35
C LEU A 13 -18.12 -36.88 9.91
N ALA A 14 -19.03 -36.27 10.65
CA ALA A 14 -19.33 -34.86 10.58
C ALA A 14 -18.25 -34.07 11.34
N ALA A 15 -17.74 -32.98 10.75
CA ALA A 15 -17.05 -31.92 11.48
C ALA A 15 -17.35 -30.58 10.81
N ALA A 16 -18.03 -29.71 11.55
CA ALA A 16 -18.23 -28.31 11.21
C ALA A 16 -16.89 -27.58 11.18
N ILE A 17 -16.61 -26.86 10.09
CA ILE A 17 -15.53 -25.87 10.04
C ILE A 17 -16.13 -24.58 9.49
N GLY A 18 -16.11 -23.54 10.32
CA GLY A 18 -16.55 -22.21 9.96
C GLY A 18 -15.78 -21.67 8.77
N CYS A 19 -16.49 -20.96 7.89
CA CYS A 19 -15.92 -20.23 6.77
C CYS A 19 -15.10 -19.04 7.28
N ALA A 20 -13.87 -19.28 7.71
CA ALA A 20 -12.82 -18.27 7.66
C ALA A 20 -12.20 -18.37 6.28
N ALA A 21 -12.67 -17.53 5.34
CA ALA A 21 -12.05 -17.43 4.03
C ALA A 21 -10.55 -17.07 4.22
N PRO A 22 -9.62 -17.86 3.68
CA PRO A 22 -8.22 -17.44 3.65
C PRO A 22 -8.13 -16.15 2.81
N ARG A 23 -7.47 -15.12 3.35
CA ARG A 23 -7.14 -13.92 2.58
C ARG A 23 -6.43 -14.36 1.29
N PRO A 24 -6.84 -13.88 0.10
CA PRO A 24 -6.15 -14.24 -1.14
C PRO A 24 -4.70 -13.77 -1.03
N VAL A 25 -3.77 -14.72 -0.96
CA VAL A 25 -2.35 -14.44 -1.12
C VAL A 25 -2.18 -14.00 -2.57
N PRO A 26 -1.69 -12.78 -2.87
CA PRO A 26 -1.53 -12.34 -4.24
C PRO A 26 -0.59 -13.32 -4.96
N ALA A 27 -1.05 -13.85 -6.09
CA ALA A 27 -0.29 -14.83 -6.87
C ALA A 27 1.09 -14.26 -7.25
N PRO A 28 2.17 -15.06 -7.21
CA PRO A 28 3.54 -14.59 -7.44
C PRO A 28 3.73 -13.88 -8.78
N ALA A 29 2.95 -14.22 -9.81
CA ALA A 29 2.98 -13.54 -11.12
C ALA A 29 2.52 -12.06 -11.07
N ALA A 30 1.58 -11.71 -10.19
CA ALA A 30 1.13 -10.33 -10.01
C ALA A 30 2.19 -9.48 -9.30
N GLN A 31 2.97 -10.09 -8.42
CA GLN A 31 4.07 -9.43 -7.70
C GLN A 31 5.26 -9.16 -8.64
N SER A 32 5.56 -10.09 -9.56
CA SER A 32 6.64 -9.91 -10.55
C SER A 32 6.32 -8.83 -11.59
N ALA A 33 5.09 -8.78 -12.12
CA ALA A 33 4.68 -7.73 -13.06
C ALA A 33 4.61 -6.34 -12.39
N ALA A 34 4.23 -6.27 -11.12
CA ALA A 34 4.31 -5.05 -10.33
C ALA A 34 5.77 -4.61 -10.12
N ALA A 35 6.69 -5.55 -9.85
CA ALA A 35 8.11 -5.24 -9.71
C ALA A 35 8.73 -4.70 -11.00
N GLU A 36 8.46 -5.31 -12.16
CA GLU A 36 8.94 -4.80 -13.45
C GLU A 36 8.37 -3.42 -13.79
N GLY A 37 7.08 -3.19 -13.51
CA GLY A 37 6.44 -1.88 -13.70
C GLY A 37 7.04 -0.78 -12.83
N MET A 38 7.39 -1.11 -11.57
CA MET A 38 7.93 -0.16 -10.61
C MET A 38 9.42 0.12 -10.78
N GLU A 39 10.20 -0.88 -11.22
CA GLU A 39 11.58 -0.67 -11.66
C GLU A 39 11.62 0.34 -12.81
N MET A 40 10.75 0.15 -13.81
CA MET A 40 10.58 1.11 -14.91
C MET A 40 10.07 2.47 -14.45
N TRP A 41 9.19 2.53 -13.44
CA TRP A 41 8.74 3.81 -12.87
C TRP A 41 9.92 4.64 -12.38
N SER A 42 10.85 4.04 -11.63
CA SER A 42 12.01 4.76 -11.08
C SER A 42 12.94 5.29 -12.18
N GLN A 43 13.09 4.54 -13.28
CA GLN A 43 13.89 4.92 -14.44
C GLN A 43 13.22 6.04 -15.26
N ASN A 44 11.88 6.01 -15.36
CA ASN A 44 11.10 7.02 -16.08
C ASN A 44 10.93 8.32 -15.29
N HIS A 45 11.11 8.28 -13.97
CA HIS A 45 10.96 9.42 -13.07
C HIS A 45 12.15 9.56 -12.09
N PRO A 46 13.39 9.76 -12.58
CA PRO A 46 14.60 9.68 -11.76
C PRO A 46 14.65 10.76 -10.66
N ASP A 47 14.26 12.00 -10.96
CA ASP A 47 14.25 13.08 -9.96
C ASP A 47 13.19 12.85 -8.89
N ALA A 48 11.98 12.44 -9.29
CA ALA A 48 10.88 12.15 -8.37
C ALA A 48 11.24 10.97 -7.45
N SER A 49 11.85 9.91 -7.99
CA SER A 49 12.34 8.76 -7.24
C SER A 49 13.44 9.13 -6.24
N ARG A 50 14.41 9.96 -6.65
CA ARG A 50 15.46 10.45 -5.74
C ARG A 50 14.86 11.25 -4.59
N GLU A 51 14.01 12.23 -4.91
CA GLU A 51 13.41 13.12 -3.90
C GLU A 51 12.46 12.38 -2.95
N LEU A 52 11.71 11.40 -3.47
CA LEU A 52 10.89 10.52 -2.64
C LEU A 52 11.78 9.70 -1.68
N GLY A 53 12.90 9.17 -2.16
CA GLY A 53 13.86 8.46 -1.32
C GLY A 53 14.50 9.34 -0.24
N GLU A 54 14.79 10.60 -0.56
CA GLU A 54 15.25 11.59 0.43
C GLU A 54 14.17 11.89 1.47
N TRP A 55 12.91 12.01 1.05
CA TRP A 55 11.78 12.19 1.96
C TRP A 55 11.61 10.97 2.89
N VAL A 56 11.72 9.74 2.38
CA VAL A 56 11.66 8.51 3.20
C VAL A 56 12.78 8.50 4.24
N LYS A 57 14.01 8.84 3.85
CA LYS A 57 15.15 8.91 4.77
C LYS A 57 14.96 9.97 5.87
N ARG A 58 14.33 11.09 5.54
CA ARG A 58 14.08 12.20 6.48
C ARG A 58 12.94 11.88 7.45
N HIS A 59 11.87 11.23 6.95
CA HIS A 59 10.64 10.98 7.67
C HIS A 59 10.24 9.49 7.70
N PRO A 60 11.10 8.58 8.20
CA PRO A 60 10.91 7.14 8.02
C PRO A 60 9.61 6.59 8.65
N ARG A 61 9.17 7.16 9.79
CA ARG A 61 7.91 6.76 10.45
C ARG A 61 6.67 7.21 9.66
N ALA A 62 6.71 8.41 9.09
CA ALA A 62 5.64 8.91 8.25
C ALA A 62 5.56 8.10 6.95
N ALA A 63 6.70 7.83 6.31
CA ALA A 63 6.78 6.96 5.16
C ALA A 63 6.17 5.58 5.44
N HIS A 64 6.47 4.99 6.61
CA HIS A 64 5.84 3.75 7.05
C HIS A 64 4.33 3.82 7.09
N LEU A 65 3.80 4.86 7.71
CA LEU A 65 2.37 5.02 7.83
C LEU A 65 1.69 5.22 6.47
N PHE A 66 2.31 5.97 5.54
CA PHE A 66 1.79 6.16 4.19
C PHE A 66 1.83 4.87 3.34
N PHE A 67 2.90 4.08 3.48
CA PHE A 67 3.09 2.87 2.70
C PHE A 67 2.17 1.74 3.19
N ASP A 68 2.03 1.59 4.51
CA ASP A 68 1.03 0.71 5.11
C ASP A 68 -0.38 1.13 4.72
N TRP A 69 -0.64 2.44 4.66
CA TRP A 69 -1.95 2.95 4.27
C TRP A 69 -2.27 2.57 2.82
N ASP A 70 -1.31 2.67 1.90
CA ASP A 70 -1.46 2.23 0.51
C ASP A 70 -1.66 0.71 0.40
N GLY A 71 -0.89 -0.09 1.13
CA GLY A 71 -1.04 -1.54 1.15
C GLY A 71 -2.40 -2.01 1.73
N ALA A 72 -2.90 -1.33 2.76
CA ALA A 72 -4.16 -1.68 3.43
C ALA A 72 -5.41 -1.08 2.75
N HIS A 73 -5.31 0.13 2.23
CA HIS A 73 -6.41 0.93 1.69
C HIS A 73 -5.96 1.76 0.46
N HIS A 74 -5.47 1.06 -0.57
CA HIS A 74 -4.95 1.65 -1.81
C HIS A 74 -5.90 2.70 -2.42
N ASP A 75 -7.21 2.43 -2.42
CA ASP A 75 -8.25 3.34 -2.92
C ASP A 75 -8.26 4.68 -2.19
N ARG A 76 -8.07 4.68 -0.86
CA ARG A 76 -8.02 5.90 -0.04
C ARG A 76 -6.70 6.64 -0.19
N ALA A 77 -5.58 5.91 -0.21
CA ALA A 77 -4.25 6.49 -0.44
C ALA A 77 -4.16 7.13 -1.83
N LYS A 78 -4.66 6.45 -2.87
CA LYS A 78 -4.79 6.99 -4.22
C LYS A 78 -5.68 8.21 -4.26
N HIS A 79 -6.81 8.20 -3.55
CA HIS A 79 -7.69 9.37 -3.48
C HIS A 79 -6.99 10.57 -2.85
N PHE A 80 -6.26 10.37 -1.75
CA PHE A 80 -5.45 11.42 -1.11
C PHE A 80 -4.43 12.05 -2.07
N VAL A 81 -3.65 11.23 -2.79
CA VAL A 81 -2.68 11.73 -3.79
C VAL A 81 -3.38 12.46 -4.93
N THR A 82 -4.44 11.86 -5.49
CA THR A 82 -5.21 12.46 -6.59
C THR A 82 -5.81 13.80 -6.20
N TRP A 83 -6.37 13.89 -4.99
CA TRP A 83 -6.94 15.12 -4.45
C TRP A 83 -5.86 16.19 -4.26
N THR A 84 -4.69 15.80 -3.73
CA THR A 84 -3.57 16.72 -3.48
C THR A 84 -3.08 17.40 -4.76
N ILE A 85 -3.05 16.64 -5.86
CA ILE A 85 -2.67 17.14 -7.20
C ILE A 85 -3.73 18.12 -7.73
N LYS A 86 -5.01 17.82 -7.52
CA LYS A 86 -6.12 18.65 -7.97
C LYS A 86 -6.30 19.94 -7.16
N HIS A 87 -5.83 19.95 -5.91
CA HIS A 87 -5.96 21.07 -4.99
C HIS A 87 -4.59 21.59 -4.52
N PRO A 88 -3.82 22.26 -5.40
CA PRO A 88 -2.44 22.64 -5.12
C PRO A 88 -2.29 23.70 -4.01
N SER A 89 -3.34 24.47 -3.72
CA SER A 89 -3.34 25.53 -2.69
C SER A 89 -3.84 25.08 -1.32
N GLN A 90 -4.47 23.91 -1.23
CA GLN A 90 -5.03 23.40 0.01
C GLN A 90 -3.96 22.66 0.83
N ASN A 91 -4.13 22.48 2.12
CA ASN A 91 -3.19 21.75 2.97
C ASN A 91 -3.78 20.41 3.45
N LEU A 92 -3.02 19.68 4.27
CA LEU A 92 -3.50 18.43 4.84
C LEU A 92 -4.76 18.62 5.69
N GLU A 93 -4.87 19.75 6.40
CA GLU A 93 -6.02 20.06 7.25
C GLU A 93 -7.30 20.24 6.42
N ASP A 94 -7.21 20.90 5.27
CA ASP A 94 -8.32 21.05 4.32
C ASP A 94 -8.78 19.67 3.80
N PHE A 95 -7.84 18.78 3.47
CA PHE A 95 -8.17 17.41 3.09
C PHE A 95 -8.92 16.67 4.19
N ALA A 96 -8.43 16.76 5.43
CA ALA A 96 -9.02 16.08 6.58
C ALA A 96 -10.42 16.62 6.93
N LEU A 97 -10.68 17.90 6.69
CA LEU A 97 -12.02 18.49 6.86
C LEU A 97 -13.03 17.91 5.86
N GLU A 98 -12.62 17.71 4.60
CA GLU A 98 -13.47 17.09 3.56
C GLU A 98 -13.67 15.59 3.79
N HIS A 99 -12.73 14.92 4.45
CA HIS A 99 -12.71 13.47 4.66
C HIS A 99 -12.75 13.14 6.15
N SER A 100 -13.78 13.66 6.84
CA SER A 100 -14.01 13.47 8.28
C SER A 100 -14.49 12.06 8.67
N ASP A 101 -14.71 11.19 7.69
CA ASP A 101 -15.00 9.78 7.94
C ASP A 101 -13.75 9.14 8.57
N ARG A 102 -13.90 8.42 9.69
CA ARG A 102 -12.76 7.87 10.46
C ARG A 102 -11.80 7.06 9.60
N TRP A 103 -10.71 7.70 9.18
CA TRP A 103 -9.61 7.11 8.44
C TRP A 103 -8.43 7.05 9.41
N ASP A 104 -8.31 5.94 10.13
CA ASP A 104 -7.35 5.81 11.23
C ASP A 104 -5.90 6.16 10.83
N TYR A 105 -5.52 5.90 9.57
CA TYR A 105 -4.22 6.32 9.02
C TYR A 105 -4.10 7.84 8.89
N LEU A 106 -5.11 8.50 8.33
CA LEU A 106 -5.14 9.96 8.20
C LEU A 106 -5.12 10.62 9.58
N ASP A 107 -5.87 10.08 10.55
CA ASP A 107 -5.89 10.58 11.93
C ASP A 107 -4.50 10.51 12.57
N ARG A 108 -3.80 9.37 12.42
CA ARG A 108 -2.41 9.22 12.91
C ARG A 108 -1.43 10.13 12.18
N ILE A 109 -1.57 10.29 10.86
CA ILE A 109 -0.76 11.23 10.07
C ILE A 109 -0.96 12.66 10.58
N MET A 110 -2.21 13.05 10.83
CA MET A 110 -2.60 14.34 11.39
C MET A 110 -2.12 14.55 12.82
N GLN A 111 -2.04 13.50 13.62
CA GLN A 111 -1.58 13.62 15.00
C GLN A 111 -0.05 13.74 15.08
N ASP A 112 0.68 12.88 14.37
CA ASP A 112 2.10 12.65 14.64
C ASP A 112 3.03 13.12 13.52
N HIS A 113 2.50 13.30 12.29
CA HIS A 113 3.32 13.43 11.08
C HIS A 113 2.88 14.54 10.11
N ARG A 114 2.17 15.56 10.59
CA ARG A 114 1.70 16.71 9.76
C ARG A 114 2.78 17.37 8.88
N PRO A 115 3.99 17.71 9.39
CA PRO A 115 5.00 18.32 8.56
C PRO A 115 5.47 17.42 7.42
N ALA A 116 5.68 16.12 7.72
CA ALA A 116 6.11 15.13 6.75
C ALA A 116 5.05 14.91 5.65
N ALA A 117 3.77 14.88 6.04
CA ALA A 117 2.66 14.75 5.10
C ALA A 117 2.49 15.98 4.20
N ASN A 118 2.64 17.20 4.73
CA ASN A 118 2.63 18.40 3.91
C ASN A 118 3.84 18.44 2.94
N GLU A 119 5.03 17.99 3.37
CA GLU A 119 6.17 17.81 2.46
C GLU A 119 5.87 16.79 1.36
N PHE A 120 5.25 15.66 1.69
CA PHE A 120 4.83 14.66 0.71
C PHE A 120 3.78 15.21 -0.26
N MET A 121 2.81 15.99 0.24
CA MET A 121 1.81 16.64 -0.61
C MET A 121 2.46 17.63 -1.58
N ASN A 122 3.46 18.38 -1.14
CA ASN A 122 4.23 19.27 -2.00
C ASN A 122 5.02 18.49 -3.06
N TRP A 123 5.62 17.35 -2.68
CA TRP A 123 6.26 16.45 -3.63
C TRP A 123 5.26 15.93 -4.69
N CYS A 124 4.05 15.52 -4.29
CA CYS A 124 3.00 15.10 -5.23
C CYS A 124 2.65 16.21 -6.23
N ARG A 125 2.57 17.46 -5.76
CA ARG A 125 2.30 18.65 -6.61
C ARG A 125 3.44 18.97 -7.56
N GLN A 126 4.68 18.78 -7.12
CA GLN A 126 5.83 19.01 -7.98
C GLN A 126 5.95 17.92 -9.06
N HIS A 127 5.61 16.68 -8.70
CA HIS A 127 5.81 15.49 -9.53
C HIS A 127 4.49 14.78 -9.88
N HIS A 128 3.49 15.54 -10.36
CA HIS A 128 2.13 15.05 -10.64
C HIS A 128 2.10 13.70 -11.37
N ARG A 129 2.81 13.60 -12.50
CA ARG A 129 2.83 12.38 -13.33
C ARG A 129 3.45 11.19 -12.62
N ALA A 130 4.52 11.42 -11.85
CA ALA A 130 5.19 10.35 -11.12
C ALA A 130 4.34 9.85 -9.96
N ALA A 131 3.67 10.75 -9.24
CA ALA A 131 2.77 10.43 -8.14
C ALA A 131 1.51 9.68 -8.62
N GLU A 132 0.90 10.08 -9.73
CA GLU A 132 -0.21 9.34 -10.35
C GLU A 132 0.24 7.97 -10.85
N ALA A 133 1.41 7.87 -11.47
CA ALA A 133 1.96 6.60 -11.93
C ALA A 133 2.19 5.62 -10.77
N LEU A 134 2.72 6.06 -9.62
CA LEU A 134 2.81 5.24 -8.41
C LEU A 134 1.44 4.70 -8.00
N MET A 135 0.43 5.56 -7.96
CA MET A 135 -0.93 5.21 -7.54
C MET A 135 -1.72 4.40 -8.58
N ASN A 136 -1.19 4.19 -9.78
CA ASN A 136 -1.78 3.29 -10.76
C ASN A 136 -1.38 1.83 -10.55
N HIS A 137 -0.38 1.59 -9.70
CA HIS A 137 -0.02 0.27 -9.22
C HIS A 137 -0.58 0.06 -7.81
N PRO A 138 -1.44 -0.95 -7.57
CA PRO A 138 -1.87 -1.30 -6.22
C PRO A 138 -0.68 -1.58 -5.32
N GLY A 139 -0.54 -0.84 -4.21
CA GLY A 139 0.61 -0.95 -3.31
C GLY A 139 1.90 -0.35 -3.88
N GLY A 140 1.83 0.58 -4.84
CA GLY A 140 3.02 1.18 -5.46
C GLY A 140 3.92 1.90 -4.44
N LEU A 141 3.36 2.56 -3.42
CA LEU A 141 4.16 3.16 -2.35
C LEU A 141 4.77 2.11 -1.44
N GLU A 142 3.99 1.08 -1.08
CA GLU A 142 4.46 -0.05 -0.28
C GLU A 142 5.63 -0.77 -0.97
N TRP A 143 5.50 -1.04 -2.27
CA TRP A 143 6.54 -1.66 -3.07
C TRP A 143 7.80 -0.79 -3.08
N ALA A 144 7.66 0.52 -3.31
CA ALA A 144 8.79 1.45 -3.33
C ALA A 144 9.54 1.46 -1.98
N GLY A 145 8.82 1.41 -0.86
CA GLY A 145 9.43 1.27 0.46
C GLY A 145 10.22 -0.02 0.64
N HIS A 146 9.63 -1.15 0.27
CA HIS A 146 10.25 -2.47 0.42
C HIS A 146 11.43 -2.72 -0.51
N HIS A 147 11.45 -2.11 -1.71
CA HIS A 147 12.41 -2.46 -2.77
C HIS A 147 13.40 -1.33 -3.08
N LEU A 148 12.94 -0.07 -3.18
CA LEU A 148 13.82 1.06 -3.51
C LEU A 148 14.49 1.66 -2.27
N TYR A 149 13.78 1.64 -1.13
CA TYR A 149 14.22 2.32 0.08
C TYR A 149 14.38 1.37 1.27
N GLN A 150 14.59 0.08 1.00
CA GLN A 150 14.68 -0.98 2.00
C GLN A 150 15.63 -0.65 3.16
N ASP A 151 16.79 -0.05 2.86
CA ASP A 151 17.78 0.33 3.88
C ASP A 151 17.28 1.45 4.80
N ALA A 152 16.49 2.39 4.29
CA ALA A 152 15.88 3.46 5.08
C ALA A 152 14.63 2.99 5.84
N TRP A 153 13.95 1.98 5.27
CA TRP A 153 12.73 1.35 5.76
C TRP A 153 12.98 0.37 6.92
N MET A 154 14.03 -0.45 6.84
CA MET A 154 14.31 -1.54 7.79
C MET A 154 15.10 -1.12 9.03
N MET A 155 15.78 0.05 9.01
CA MET A 155 16.65 0.49 10.12
C MET A 155 15.90 0.91 11.41
N LYS A 156 14.57 0.96 11.44
CA LYS A 156 13.81 1.40 12.64
C LYS A 156 12.71 0.45 13.12
N GLN A 157 12.73 -0.81 12.69
CA GLN A 157 11.89 -1.85 13.30
C GLN A 157 12.55 -2.56 14.51
N GLY A 158 13.75 -2.13 14.91
CA GLY A 158 14.48 -2.61 16.09
C GLY A 158 14.40 -1.66 17.28
#